data_AF-A0A1G3ZRF1-F1
#
_entry.id   AF-A0A1G3ZRF1-F1
#
_cell.length_a   1.000
_cell.length_b   1.000
_cell.length_c   1.000
_cell.angle_alpha   90.00
_cell.angle_beta   90.00
_cell.angle_gamma   90.00
#
_symmetry.space_group_name_H-M   'P 1'
#
loop_
_entity.id
_entity.type
_entity.pdbx_description
1 polymer ?
#
loop_
_entity_poly.entity_id
_entity_poly.type
_entity_poly.pdbx_seq_one_letter_code
_entity_poly.pdbx_strand_id
1 'polypeptide(L)'
;MQRGGSRDWLAEHRDELDRLARHLLSLMQQNGRVALVSGVPEADERKQTATYFHNNAWIVRGLEDWAALTKIPSQTAELRKLLLDAIRQTWPTDPNDWWLSPTVEPAARPQGKLTATRVGSYTNYRYWPELLSSRVLPRALAERVVNARLSSGGQFCGMTRFANHLDDWPLADYLDGLWSLGRKNDFLLSLYGHVAYHQAEGHLTAYEQVALPPGRKMADYCLPCQLVAARAARVLAK
;
A
#
# COMPACT_ATOMS: atom_id res chain seq x y z
N MET A 1 -21.45 -3.69 2.15
CA MET A 1 -22.27 -4.88 2.50
C MET A 1 -21.80 -5.63 3.74
N GLN A 2 -20.54 -6.10 3.84
CA GLN A 2 -20.08 -6.92 4.98
C GLN A 2 -19.98 -6.22 6.35
N ARG A 3 -20.08 -4.88 6.42
CA ARG A 3 -19.92 -4.12 7.69
C ARG A 3 -21.06 -3.14 8.02
N GLY A 4 -21.66 -2.50 7.02
CA GLY A 4 -22.73 -1.50 7.21
C GLY A 4 -24.16 -2.05 7.15
N GLY A 5 -24.35 -3.35 6.87
CA GLY A 5 -25.65 -4.03 6.91
C GLY A 5 -26.64 -3.69 5.78
N SER A 6 -26.65 -2.45 5.26
CA SER A 6 -27.61 -2.02 4.24
C SER A 6 -27.03 -2.03 2.82
N ARG A 7 -27.87 -2.41 1.85
CA ARG A 7 -27.62 -2.25 0.40
C ARG A 7 -28.05 -0.87 -0.10
N ASP A 8 -28.77 -0.10 0.70
CA ASP A 8 -29.38 1.16 0.30
C ASP A 8 -28.30 2.19 -0.03
N TRP A 9 -27.25 2.28 0.79
CA TRP A 9 -26.09 3.14 0.50
C TRP A 9 -25.45 2.82 -0.86
N LEU A 10 -25.32 1.53 -1.19
CA LEU A 10 -24.75 1.14 -2.48
C LEU A 10 -25.71 1.46 -3.63
N ALA A 11 -27.02 1.30 -3.43
CA ALA A 11 -28.02 1.65 -4.42
C ALA A 11 -28.06 3.16 -4.68
N GLU A 12 -27.98 3.96 -3.62
CA GLU A 12 -27.98 5.43 -3.67
C GLU A 12 -26.76 5.99 -4.41
N HIS A 13 -25.59 5.41 -4.20
CA HIS A 13 -24.32 5.91 -4.78
C HIS A 13 -23.81 5.10 -5.97
N ARG A 14 -24.66 4.25 -6.56
CA ARG A 14 -24.24 3.35 -7.63
C ARG A 14 -23.75 4.13 -8.85
N ASP A 15 -24.45 5.17 -9.24
CA ASP A 15 -24.18 5.92 -10.46
C ASP A 15 -22.84 6.66 -10.39
N GLU A 16 -22.50 7.22 -9.24
CA GLU A 16 -21.21 7.86 -8.97
C GLU A 16 -20.07 6.84 -9.04
N LEU A 17 -20.24 5.68 -8.41
CA LEU A 17 -19.24 4.61 -8.44
C LEU A 17 -19.08 4.04 -9.86
N ASP A 18 -20.17 3.90 -10.62
CA ASP A 18 -20.13 3.52 -12.03
C ASP A 18 -19.41 4.56 -12.90
N ARG A 19 -19.56 5.86 -12.61
CA ARG A 19 -18.79 6.92 -13.31
C ARG A 19 -17.30 6.81 -13.00
N LEU A 20 -16.92 6.56 -11.75
CA LEU A 20 -15.52 6.33 -11.38
C LEU A 20 -14.95 5.10 -12.10
N ALA A 21 -15.68 3.98 -12.11
CA ALA A 21 -15.27 2.77 -12.79
C ALA A 21 -15.10 2.99 -14.32
N ARG A 22 -16.06 3.67 -14.96
CA ARG A 22 -15.96 4.04 -16.39
C ARG A 22 -14.79 4.97 -16.68
N HIS A 23 -14.52 5.93 -15.79
CA HIS A 23 -13.36 6.80 -15.93
C HIS A 23 -12.05 6.00 -15.87
N LEU A 24 -11.88 5.11 -14.90
CA LEU A 24 -10.70 4.25 -14.81
C LEU A 24 -10.53 3.33 -16.04
N LEU A 25 -11.64 2.78 -16.56
CA LEU A 25 -11.65 2.00 -17.79
C LEU A 25 -11.22 2.85 -19.01
N SER A 26 -11.65 4.12 -19.08
CA SER A 26 -11.22 5.03 -20.14
C SER A 26 -9.73 5.37 -20.05
N LEU A 27 -9.17 5.53 -18.84
CA LEU A 27 -7.77 5.86 -18.63
C LEU A 27 -6.83 4.72 -19.05
N MET A 28 -7.23 3.46 -18.83
CA MET A 28 -6.44 2.31 -19.26
C MET A 28 -6.54 2.06 -20.77
N GLN A 29 -7.54 2.60 -21.47
CA GLN A 29 -7.68 2.44 -22.91
C GLN A 29 -6.91 3.54 -23.65
N GLN A 30 -5.75 3.19 -24.18
CA GLN A 30 -4.90 4.10 -24.95
C GLN A 30 -4.69 3.56 -26.36
N ASN A 31 -5.01 4.37 -27.37
CA ASN A 31 -4.88 4.00 -28.78
C ASN A 31 -5.57 2.65 -29.13
N GLY A 32 -6.71 2.38 -28.51
CA GLY A 32 -7.49 1.15 -28.71
C GLY A 32 -6.91 -0.10 -28.05
N ARG A 33 -5.98 0.05 -27.10
CA ARG A 33 -5.37 -1.06 -26.35
C ARG A 33 -5.35 -0.74 -24.85
N VAL A 34 -5.33 -1.79 -24.02
CA VAL A 34 -5.11 -1.64 -22.58
C VAL A 34 -3.65 -1.26 -22.33
N ALA A 35 -3.44 -0.25 -21.48
CA ALA A 35 -2.13 0.25 -21.07
C ALA A 35 -2.13 0.55 -19.56
N LEU A 36 -0.92 0.57 -18.97
CA LEU A 36 -0.75 1.06 -17.60
C LEU A 36 -1.06 2.56 -17.55
N VAL A 37 -1.69 2.97 -16.45
CA VAL A 37 -2.12 4.35 -16.24
C VAL A 37 -1.00 5.13 -15.54
N SER A 38 -0.62 6.25 -16.14
CA SER A 38 0.26 7.24 -15.53
C SER A 38 -0.56 8.24 -14.71
N GLY A 39 -0.02 8.68 -13.59
CA GLY A 39 -0.70 9.61 -12.69
C GLY A 39 0.17 10.03 -11.52
N VAL A 40 -0.41 10.83 -10.63
CA VAL A 40 0.24 11.21 -9.38
C VAL A 40 0.14 10.07 -8.38
N PRO A 41 1.18 9.81 -7.57
CA PRO A 41 1.19 8.68 -6.66
C PRO A 41 0.41 8.97 -5.38
N GLU A 42 0.42 10.24 -4.93
CA GLU A 42 -0.27 10.75 -3.76
C GLU A 42 -0.22 12.30 -3.70
N ALA A 43 -0.75 12.90 -2.63
CA ALA A 43 -0.98 14.33 -2.50
C ALA A 43 0.31 15.16 -2.30
N ASP A 44 1.25 14.71 -1.46
CA ASP A 44 2.50 15.46 -1.24
C ASP A 44 3.44 15.34 -2.45
N GLU A 45 3.40 14.20 -3.13
CA GLU A 45 4.10 13.93 -4.39
C GLU A 45 3.29 14.29 -5.64
N ARG A 46 2.30 15.18 -5.55
CA ARG A 46 1.39 15.57 -6.67
C ARG A 46 2.07 16.12 -7.93
N LYS A 47 3.36 16.47 -7.87
CA LYS A 47 4.14 16.95 -9.02
C LYS A 47 4.90 15.83 -9.74
N GLN A 48 4.90 14.62 -9.18
CA GLN A 48 5.64 13.47 -9.71
C GLN A 48 4.70 12.58 -10.53
N THR A 49 4.39 12.97 -11.76
CA THR A 49 3.57 12.12 -12.64
C THR A 49 4.42 11.00 -13.24
N ALA A 50 4.04 9.75 -13.01
CA ALA A 50 4.69 8.57 -13.58
C ALA A 50 3.74 7.37 -13.58
N THR A 51 4.19 6.24 -14.11
CA THR A 51 3.43 4.99 -14.16
C THR A 51 3.71 4.16 -12.91
N TYR A 52 3.03 4.50 -11.81
CA TYR A 52 3.20 3.85 -10.51
C TYR A 52 2.54 2.47 -10.44
N PHE A 53 3.25 1.50 -9.87
CA PHE A 53 2.74 0.14 -9.72
C PHE A 53 1.56 0.04 -8.75
N HIS A 54 1.60 0.77 -7.62
CA HIS A 54 0.54 0.70 -6.62
C HIS A 54 -0.78 1.31 -7.11
N ASN A 55 -0.72 2.41 -7.88
CA ASN A 55 -1.89 3.00 -8.53
C ASN A 55 -2.57 1.99 -9.46
N ASN A 56 -1.80 1.37 -10.36
CA ASN A 56 -2.33 0.38 -11.28
C ASN A 56 -2.88 -0.87 -10.56
N ALA A 57 -2.24 -1.28 -9.47
CA ALA A 57 -2.73 -2.38 -8.63
C ALA A 57 -4.09 -2.04 -7.98
N TRP A 58 -4.26 -0.82 -7.49
CA TRP A 58 -5.54 -0.37 -6.93
C TRP A 58 -6.63 -0.16 -7.98
N ILE A 59 -6.28 0.20 -9.22
CA ILE A 59 -7.24 0.20 -10.35
C ILE A 59 -7.74 -1.22 -10.61
N VAL A 60 -6.83 -2.20 -10.73
CA VAL A 60 -7.20 -3.61 -10.91
C VAL A 60 -8.10 -4.07 -9.77
N ARG A 61 -7.70 -3.83 -8.52
CA ARG A 61 -8.47 -4.27 -7.36
C ARG A 61 -9.84 -3.59 -7.26
N GLY A 62 -9.89 -2.27 -7.45
CA GLY A 62 -11.12 -1.50 -7.35
C GLY A 62 -12.15 -1.91 -8.40
N LEU A 63 -11.72 -2.14 -9.65
CA LEU A 63 -12.61 -2.59 -10.72
C LEU A 63 -13.07 -4.04 -10.54
N GLU A 64 -12.24 -4.92 -9.98
CA GLU A 64 -12.64 -6.28 -9.62
C GLU A 64 -13.64 -6.30 -8.46
N ASP A 65 -13.41 -5.50 -7.42
CA ASP A 65 -14.36 -5.35 -6.30
C ASP A 65 -15.69 -4.75 -6.81
N TRP A 66 -15.64 -3.78 -7.73
CA TRP A 66 -16.84 -3.22 -8.36
C TRP A 66 -17.60 -4.23 -9.21
N ALA A 67 -16.89 -5.00 -10.03
CA ALA A 67 -17.43 -6.10 -10.82
C ALA A 67 -18.12 -7.14 -9.92
N ALA A 68 -17.51 -7.50 -8.79
CA ALA A 68 -18.10 -8.42 -7.82
C ALA A 68 -19.38 -7.86 -7.18
N LEU A 69 -19.41 -6.56 -6.86
CA LEU A 69 -20.58 -5.90 -6.29
C LEU A 69 -21.74 -5.76 -7.28
N THR A 70 -21.44 -5.47 -8.54
CA THR A 70 -22.43 -5.24 -9.61
C THR A 70 -22.79 -6.50 -10.40
N LYS A 71 -22.01 -7.59 -10.24
CA LYS A 71 -22.09 -8.84 -11.01
C LYS A 71 -21.86 -8.66 -12.51
N ILE A 72 -21.08 -7.65 -12.89
CA ILE A 72 -20.63 -7.41 -14.26
C ILE A 72 -19.19 -7.88 -14.38
N PRO A 73 -18.77 -8.57 -15.46
CA PRO A 73 -17.38 -9.01 -15.62
C PRO A 73 -16.38 -7.84 -15.55
N SER A 74 -15.28 -8.03 -14.81
CA SER A 74 -14.19 -7.04 -14.82
C SER A 74 -13.40 -7.12 -16.14
N GLN A 75 -12.92 -5.96 -16.61
CA GLN A 75 -12.06 -5.85 -17.80
C GLN A 75 -10.59 -5.60 -17.39
N THR A 76 -10.14 -6.23 -16.30
CA THR A 76 -8.84 -5.94 -15.66
C THR A 76 -7.75 -6.96 -15.97
N ALA A 77 -8.07 -8.08 -16.60
CA ALA A 77 -7.13 -9.19 -16.79
C ALA A 77 -5.86 -8.77 -17.57
N GLU A 78 -6.04 -7.99 -18.64
CA GLU A 78 -4.91 -7.49 -19.44
C GLU A 78 -4.08 -6.46 -18.66
N LEU A 79 -4.72 -5.53 -17.96
CA LEU A 79 -4.02 -4.55 -17.11
C LEU A 79 -3.20 -5.24 -16.00
N ARG A 80 -3.79 -6.25 -15.34
CA ARG A 80 -3.11 -7.06 -14.34
C ARG A 80 -1.89 -7.76 -14.93
N LYS A 81 -2.01 -8.35 -16.12
CA LYS A 81 -0.89 -8.99 -16.81
C LYS A 81 0.23 -7.97 -17.09
N LEU A 82 -0.09 -6.83 -17.70
CA LEU A 82 0.87 -5.75 -17.99
C LEU A 82 1.58 -5.26 -16.73
N LEU A 83 0.85 -5.07 -15.64
CA LEU A 83 1.40 -4.64 -14.36
C LEU A 83 2.43 -5.65 -13.82
N LEU A 84 2.08 -6.93 -13.81
CA LEU A 84 2.98 -7.97 -13.29
C LEU A 84 4.21 -8.16 -14.18
N ASP A 85 4.04 -8.04 -15.50
CA ASP A 85 5.16 -8.13 -16.44
C ASP A 85 6.09 -6.92 -16.27
N ALA A 86 5.55 -5.71 -16.11
CA ALA A 86 6.35 -4.52 -15.83
C ALA A 86 7.12 -4.64 -14.50
N ILE A 87 6.49 -5.11 -13.42
CA ILE A 87 7.17 -5.33 -12.14
C ILE A 87 8.33 -6.33 -12.29
N ARG A 88 8.14 -7.42 -13.03
CA ARG A 88 9.19 -8.43 -13.26
C ARG A 88 10.34 -7.89 -14.10
N GLN A 89 10.07 -6.99 -15.04
CA GLN A 89 11.10 -6.35 -15.86
C GLN A 89 11.87 -5.29 -15.08
N THR A 90 11.18 -4.57 -14.19
CA THR A 90 11.77 -3.50 -13.39
C THR A 90 12.54 -4.01 -12.17
N TRP A 91 12.10 -5.08 -11.53
CA TRP A 91 12.82 -5.65 -10.38
C TRP A 91 13.98 -6.52 -10.86
N PRO A 92 15.24 -6.25 -10.43
CA PRO A 92 16.36 -7.15 -10.69
C PRO A 92 16.05 -8.63 -10.46
N THR A 93 16.64 -9.51 -11.25
CA THR A 93 16.40 -10.97 -11.16
C THR A 93 17.01 -11.61 -9.93
N ASP A 94 18.03 -10.98 -9.33
CA ASP A 94 18.64 -11.43 -8.07
C ASP A 94 17.59 -11.37 -6.93
N PRO A 95 17.18 -12.51 -6.36
CA PRO A 95 16.16 -12.54 -5.30
C PRO A 95 16.57 -11.78 -4.03
N ASN A 96 17.88 -11.55 -3.82
CA ASN A 96 18.39 -10.78 -2.68
C ASN A 96 18.38 -9.27 -2.93
N ASP A 97 18.13 -8.83 -4.17
CA ASP A 97 17.99 -7.41 -4.44
C ASP A 97 16.67 -6.89 -3.87
N TRP A 98 16.80 -5.97 -2.92
CA TRP A 98 15.70 -5.34 -2.21
C TRP A 98 15.04 -4.19 -2.97
N TRP A 99 15.61 -3.68 -4.06
CA TRP A 99 15.06 -2.49 -4.72
C TRP A 99 14.11 -2.83 -5.86
N LEU A 100 12.81 -2.78 -5.56
CA LEU A 100 11.76 -2.55 -6.56
C LEU A 100 11.54 -1.05 -6.73
N SER A 101 11.91 -0.48 -7.87
CA SER A 101 11.49 0.88 -8.25
C SER A 101 9.95 0.99 -8.18
N PRO A 102 9.37 2.10 -7.70
CA PRO A 102 7.92 2.22 -7.57
C PRO A 102 7.17 2.42 -8.89
N THR A 103 7.91 2.69 -9.97
CA THR A 103 7.40 3.10 -11.29
C THR A 103 8.00 2.24 -12.40
N VAL A 104 7.31 2.20 -13.55
CA VAL A 104 7.86 1.65 -14.80
C VAL A 104 9.07 2.46 -15.25
N GLU A 105 8.95 3.79 -15.18
CA GLU A 105 10.02 4.72 -15.49
C GLU A 105 11.17 4.56 -14.48
N PRO A 106 12.45 4.66 -14.91
CA PRO A 106 13.58 4.50 -14.01
C PRO A 106 13.58 5.53 -12.88
N ALA A 107 13.60 5.07 -11.63
CA ALA A 107 13.85 5.89 -10.45
C ALA A 107 15.24 5.58 -9.87
N ALA A 108 15.92 6.62 -9.39
CA ALA A 108 17.24 6.46 -8.77
C ALA A 108 17.17 5.55 -7.53
N ARG A 109 18.01 4.52 -7.51
CA ARG A 109 18.13 3.61 -6.37
C ARG A 109 18.66 4.35 -5.14
N PRO A 110 18.00 4.21 -3.97
CA PRO A 110 18.55 4.70 -2.70
C PRO A 110 19.88 4.02 -2.36
N GLN A 111 20.87 4.78 -1.88
CA GLN A 111 22.18 4.24 -1.51
C GLN A 111 22.18 3.76 -0.04
N GLY A 112 22.64 2.54 0.19
CA GLY A 112 22.83 1.93 1.51
C GLY A 112 21.53 1.50 2.23
N LYS A 113 20.51 2.36 2.26
CA LYS A 113 19.22 2.09 2.92
C LYS A 113 18.05 2.67 2.14
N LEU A 114 16.88 2.06 2.30
CA LEU A 114 15.66 2.42 1.60
C LEU A 114 15.22 3.88 1.88
N THR A 115 15.39 4.36 3.11
CA THR A 115 15.01 5.73 3.49
C THR A 115 16.05 6.80 3.17
N ALA A 116 17.10 6.47 2.40
CA ALA A 116 18.17 7.42 2.06
C ALA A 116 17.73 8.54 1.11
N THR A 117 16.63 8.36 0.38
CA THR A 117 16.09 9.35 -0.55
C THR A 117 14.60 9.56 -0.30
N ARG A 118 14.05 10.65 -0.83
CA ARG A 118 12.60 10.92 -0.78
C ARG A 118 11.81 9.83 -1.50
N VAL A 119 12.20 9.46 -2.73
CA VAL A 119 11.55 8.38 -3.47
C VAL A 119 11.61 7.06 -2.71
N GLY A 120 12.74 6.72 -2.09
CA GLY A 120 12.88 5.50 -1.30
C GLY A 120 12.01 5.51 -0.03
N SER A 121 11.91 6.67 0.63
CA SER A 121 11.03 6.84 1.79
C SER A 121 9.55 6.65 1.42
N TYR A 122 9.07 7.31 0.36
CA TYR A 122 7.69 7.11 -0.12
C TYR A 122 7.44 5.71 -0.67
N THR A 123 8.45 5.09 -1.29
CA THR A 123 8.35 3.69 -1.74
C THR A 123 8.13 2.76 -0.56
N ASN A 124 8.89 2.93 0.53
CA ASN A 124 8.74 2.14 1.75
C ASN A 124 7.43 2.39 2.49
N TYR A 125 7.05 3.66 2.55
CA TYR A 125 5.95 4.16 3.35
C TYR A 125 4.62 3.88 2.67
N ARG A 126 4.47 4.26 1.40
CA ARG A 126 3.17 4.26 0.75
C ARG A 126 3.08 3.25 -0.38
N TYR A 127 4.00 3.32 -1.33
CA TYR A 127 3.84 2.62 -2.60
C TYR A 127 3.89 1.09 -2.42
N TRP A 128 4.86 0.58 -1.66
CA TRP A 128 4.93 -0.86 -1.39
C TRP A 128 3.81 -1.37 -0.47
N PRO A 129 3.45 -0.70 0.65
CA PRO A 129 2.29 -1.12 1.45
C PRO A 129 0.97 -1.12 0.68
N GLU A 130 0.70 -0.10 -0.14
CA GLU A 130 -0.49 -0.05 -0.99
C GLU A 130 -0.47 -1.12 -2.09
N LEU A 131 0.70 -1.38 -2.69
CA LEU A 131 0.86 -2.48 -3.64
C LEU A 131 0.58 -3.84 -2.98
N LEU A 132 1.04 -4.06 -1.75
CA LEU A 132 0.77 -5.29 -0.97
C LEU A 132 -0.71 -5.42 -0.63
N SER A 133 -1.34 -4.37 -0.10
CA SER A 133 -2.74 -4.40 0.37
C SER A 133 -3.75 -4.51 -0.77
N SER A 134 -3.37 -4.14 -2.00
CA SER A 134 -4.17 -4.38 -3.21
C SER A 134 -4.49 -5.87 -3.45
N ARG A 135 -3.59 -6.78 -3.00
CA ARG A 135 -3.61 -8.23 -3.26
C ARG A 135 -3.52 -8.61 -4.74
N VAL A 136 -2.96 -7.74 -5.57
CA VAL A 136 -2.74 -8.04 -7.00
C VAL A 136 -1.47 -8.86 -7.22
N LEU A 137 -0.47 -8.70 -6.36
CA LEU A 137 0.80 -9.42 -6.46
C LEU A 137 0.61 -10.94 -6.23
N PRO A 138 1.20 -11.79 -7.08
CA PRO A 138 1.45 -13.18 -6.75
C PRO A 138 2.25 -13.30 -5.46
N ARG A 139 2.01 -14.38 -4.70
CA ARG A 139 2.63 -14.62 -3.39
C ARG A 139 4.14 -14.38 -3.37
N ALA A 140 4.88 -14.91 -4.36
CA ALA A 140 6.33 -14.77 -4.43
C ALA A 140 6.80 -13.30 -4.53
N LEU A 141 6.10 -12.46 -5.31
CA LEU A 141 6.44 -11.04 -5.41
C LEU A 141 6.07 -10.28 -4.14
N ALA A 142 4.92 -10.60 -3.54
CA ALA A 142 4.49 -10.00 -2.28
C ALA A 142 5.46 -10.33 -1.12
N GLU A 143 5.90 -11.59 -1.00
CA GLU A 143 6.93 -12.00 -0.03
C GLU A 143 8.26 -11.28 -0.29
N ARG A 144 8.62 -11.07 -1.55
CA ARG A 144 9.82 -10.31 -1.92
C ARG A 144 9.72 -8.84 -1.49
N VAL A 145 8.57 -8.20 -1.60
CA VAL A 145 8.37 -6.81 -1.10
C VAL A 145 8.51 -6.75 0.41
N VAL A 146 7.92 -7.72 1.13
CA VAL A 146 8.07 -7.81 2.59
C VAL A 146 9.55 -7.96 2.94
N ASN A 147 10.25 -8.92 2.35
CA ASN A 147 11.66 -9.17 2.63
C ASN A 147 12.55 -7.98 2.26
N ALA A 148 12.24 -7.28 1.17
CA ALA A 148 12.93 -6.05 0.79
C ALA A 148 12.84 -4.98 1.89
N ARG A 149 11.66 -4.76 2.49
CA ARG A 149 11.53 -3.82 3.62
C ARG A 149 12.35 -4.25 4.83
N LEU A 150 12.38 -5.55 5.12
CA LEU A 150 13.16 -6.12 6.23
C LEU A 150 14.68 -5.89 6.04
N SER A 151 15.21 -6.18 4.85
CA SER A 151 16.65 -6.18 4.59
C SER A 151 17.24 -4.82 4.21
N SER A 152 16.41 -3.85 3.81
CA SER A 152 16.86 -2.52 3.35
C SER A 152 16.76 -1.41 4.40
N GLY A 153 16.43 -1.76 5.65
CA GLY A 153 16.26 -0.81 6.74
C GLY A 153 14.98 0.03 6.62
N GLY A 154 13.92 -0.51 5.99
CA GLY A 154 12.62 0.13 5.84
C GLY A 154 11.77 0.14 7.11
N GLN A 155 12.18 -0.55 8.17
CA GLN A 155 11.36 -0.67 9.36
C GLN A 155 12.17 -0.62 10.67
N PHE A 156 11.47 -0.30 11.75
CA PHE A 156 11.95 -0.35 13.12
C PHE A 156 10.87 -1.04 13.97
N CYS A 157 11.18 -2.20 14.55
CA CYS A 157 10.19 -3.04 15.26
C CYS A 157 8.89 -3.27 14.44
N GLY A 158 9.03 -3.44 13.12
CA GLY A 158 7.89 -3.62 12.21
C GLY A 158 7.09 -2.34 11.89
N MET A 159 7.36 -1.21 12.54
CA MET A 159 6.82 0.10 12.16
C MET A 159 7.58 0.68 10.96
N THR A 160 6.93 1.55 10.22
CA THR A 160 7.44 2.08 8.96
C THR A 160 8.43 3.22 9.20
N ARG A 161 9.66 3.09 8.69
CA ARG A 161 10.62 4.20 8.69
C ARG A 161 10.35 5.13 7.51
N PHE A 162 10.26 6.42 7.78
CA PHE A 162 10.21 7.47 6.77
C PHE A 162 11.32 8.48 7.06
N ALA A 163 12.25 8.66 6.11
CA ALA A 163 13.47 9.42 6.32
C ALA A 163 14.20 9.04 7.64
N ASN A 164 14.15 9.91 8.65
CA ASN A 164 14.77 9.77 9.97
C ASN A 164 13.77 9.53 11.13
N HIS A 165 12.50 9.28 10.83
CA HIS A 165 11.43 9.08 11.82
C HIS A 165 10.54 7.89 11.44
N LEU A 166 9.44 7.70 12.17
CA LEU A 166 8.43 6.68 11.95
C LEU A 166 7.14 7.33 11.47
N ASP A 167 6.49 6.70 10.51
CA ASP A 167 5.21 7.14 9.94
C ASP A 167 4.33 5.93 9.64
N ASP A 168 3.41 5.63 10.55
CA ASP A 168 2.55 4.45 10.49
C ASP A 168 1.19 4.70 9.84
N TRP A 169 1.01 5.84 9.15
CA TRP A 169 -0.24 6.13 8.44
C TRP A 169 -0.77 4.96 7.58
N PRO A 170 0.07 4.24 6.80
CA PRO A 170 -0.33 3.09 6.00
C PRO A 170 -0.07 1.74 6.69
N LEU A 171 0.28 1.72 7.99
CA LEU A 171 0.68 0.47 8.67
C LEU A 171 -0.44 -0.58 8.66
N ALA A 172 -1.70 -0.16 8.78
CA ALA A 172 -2.83 -1.09 8.73
C ALA A 172 -2.90 -1.85 7.40
N ASP A 173 -2.53 -1.22 6.29
CA ASP A 173 -2.51 -1.84 4.97
C ASP A 173 -1.32 -2.81 4.82
N TYR A 174 -0.17 -2.45 5.41
CA TYR A 174 0.97 -3.37 5.51
C TYR A 174 0.62 -4.62 6.34
N LEU A 175 -0.05 -4.44 7.49
CA LEU A 175 -0.53 -5.55 8.33
C LEU A 175 -1.51 -6.45 7.57
N ASP A 176 -2.45 -5.88 6.80
CA ASP A 176 -3.36 -6.66 5.94
C ASP A 176 -2.59 -7.49 4.90
N GLY A 177 -1.50 -6.95 4.35
CA GLY A 177 -0.56 -7.66 3.47
C GLY A 177 0.14 -8.83 4.17
N LEU A 178 0.78 -8.58 5.32
CA LEU A 178 1.45 -9.61 6.12
C LEU A 178 0.51 -10.76 6.51
N TRP A 179 -0.71 -10.42 6.94
CA TRP A 179 -1.71 -11.41 7.31
C TRP A 179 -2.09 -12.31 6.12
N SER A 180 -2.30 -11.71 4.95
CA SER A 180 -2.63 -12.46 3.73
C SER A 180 -1.54 -13.44 3.28
N LEU A 181 -0.29 -13.17 3.65
CA LEU A 181 0.86 -14.04 3.39
C LEU A 181 1.11 -15.06 4.50
N GLY A 182 0.32 -15.06 5.58
CA GLY A 182 0.55 -15.93 6.73
C GLY A 182 1.78 -15.53 7.57
N ARG A 183 2.30 -14.31 7.41
CA ARG A 183 3.48 -13.78 8.13
C ARG A 183 3.11 -13.32 9.55
N LYS A 184 2.58 -14.24 10.36
CA LYS A 184 2.01 -13.94 11.70
C LYS A 184 3.01 -13.27 12.64
N ASN A 185 4.27 -13.71 12.64
CA ASN A 185 5.29 -13.14 13.52
C ASN A 185 5.63 -11.69 13.15
N ASP A 186 5.79 -11.39 11.86
CA ASP A 186 6.01 -10.01 11.41
C ASP A 186 4.80 -9.13 11.69
N PHE A 187 3.59 -9.67 11.50
CA PHE A 187 2.34 -8.98 11.83
C PHE A 187 2.27 -8.59 13.31
N LEU A 188 2.56 -9.54 14.20
CA LEU A 188 2.55 -9.31 15.65
C LEU A 188 3.66 -8.33 16.06
N LEU A 189 4.86 -8.46 15.47
CA LEU A 189 5.96 -7.53 15.73
C LEU A 189 5.58 -6.09 15.36
N SER A 190 5.03 -5.88 14.16
CA SER A 190 4.54 -4.57 13.72
C SER A 190 3.43 -4.01 14.61
N LEU A 191 2.47 -4.84 15.00
CA LEU A 191 1.39 -4.44 15.91
C LEU A 191 1.93 -4.01 17.28
N TYR A 192 2.77 -4.83 17.91
CA TYR A 192 3.34 -4.51 19.21
C TYR A 192 4.31 -3.33 19.15
N GLY A 193 5.09 -3.21 18.07
CA GLY A 193 5.92 -2.03 17.83
C GLY A 193 5.09 -0.75 17.82
N HIS A 194 3.99 -0.75 17.07
CA HIS A 194 3.06 0.39 17.01
C HIS A 194 2.47 0.74 18.37
N VAL A 195 1.97 -0.25 19.12
CA VAL A 195 1.40 -0.02 20.46
C VAL A 195 2.45 0.49 21.45
N ALA A 196 3.67 -0.06 21.40
CA ALA A 196 4.71 0.27 22.37
C ALA A 196 5.41 1.60 22.11
N TYR A 197 5.57 2.01 20.84
CA TYR A 197 6.42 3.13 20.45
C TYR A 197 5.72 4.23 19.66
N HIS A 198 4.54 3.97 19.09
CA HIS A 198 3.82 4.93 18.25
C HIS A 198 2.55 5.49 18.93
N GLN A 199 1.92 4.69 19.79
CA GLN A 199 0.81 5.14 20.61
C GLN A 199 1.31 5.80 21.90
N ALA A 200 0.72 6.93 22.25
CA ALA A 200 1.05 7.64 23.46
C ALA A 200 0.57 6.88 24.71
N GLU A 201 1.45 6.79 25.70
CA GLU A 201 1.15 6.18 26.99
C GLU A 201 -0.02 6.91 27.69
N GLY A 202 -0.88 6.15 28.37
CA GLY A 202 -1.99 6.66 29.18
C GLY A 202 -3.26 7.04 28.40
N HIS A 203 -3.16 7.47 27.14
CA HIS A 203 -4.33 7.86 26.35
C HIS A 203 -4.45 7.18 24.97
N LEU A 204 -3.47 6.34 24.60
CA LEU A 204 -3.48 5.48 23.41
C LEU A 204 -3.69 6.24 22.08
N THR A 205 -3.42 7.55 22.08
CA THR A 205 -3.49 8.36 20.86
C THR A 205 -2.32 8.00 19.96
N ALA A 206 -2.62 7.69 18.70
CA ALA A 206 -1.60 7.50 17.67
C ALA A 206 -1.46 8.77 16.83
N TYR A 207 -0.23 9.27 16.73
CA TYR A 207 0.14 10.37 15.84
C TYR A 207 0.37 9.86 14.41
N GLU A 208 0.41 10.74 13.43
CA GLU A 208 0.86 10.36 12.08
C GLU A 208 2.33 9.96 12.11
N GLN A 209 3.16 10.83 12.70
CA GLN A 209 4.62 10.67 12.74
C GLN A 209 5.15 10.79 14.16
N VAL A 210 6.11 9.93 14.48
CA VAL A 210 6.89 9.98 15.72
C VAL A 210 8.38 9.82 15.44
N ALA A 211 9.22 10.45 16.27
CA ALA A 211 10.66 10.21 16.22
C ALA A 211 10.97 8.73 16.52
N LEU A 212 12.16 8.25 16.13
CA LEU A 212 12.66 6.96 16.63
C LEU A 212 12.69 6.96 18.18
N PRO A 213 12.61 5.79 18.84
CA PRO A 213 12.53 5.70 20.29
C PRO A 213 13.49 6.64 21.03
N PRO A 214 12.97 7.37 22.03
CA PRO A 214 11.74 7.08 22.79
C PRO A 214 10.41 7.60 22.22
N GLY A 215 10.29 7.93 20.92
CA GLY A 215 8.97 8.12 20.30
C GLY A 215 8.32 9.45 20.67
N ARG A 216 8.84 10.55 20.12
CA ARG A 216 8.26 11.89 20.36
C ARG A 216 7.35 12.27 19.20
N LYS A 217 6.20 12.88 19.49
CA LYS A 217 5.30 13.46 18.48
C LYS A 217 6.08 14.32 17.49
N MET A 218 5.89 14.07 16.19
CA MET A 218 6.41 14.89 15.10
C MET A 218 5.30 15.48 14.23
N ALA A 219 4.16 14.81 14.14
CA ALA A 219 2.95 15.29 13.48
C ALA A 219 1.73 15.08 14.38
N ASP A 220 0.61 15.69 14.02
CA ASP A 220 -0.63 15.61 14.79
C ASP A 220 -1.26 14.21 14.75
N TYR A 221 -2.30 14.06 15.57
CA TYR A 221 -3.14 12.88 15.60
C TYR A 221 -3.66 12.55 14.20
N CYS A 222 -3.64 11.27 13.84
CA CYS A 222 -4.11 10.82 12.54
C CYS A 222 -4.96 9.57 12.65
N LEU A 223 -6.15 9.61 12.05
CA LEU A 223 -7.15 8.55 12.17
C LEU A 223 -6.65 7.18 11.64
N PRO A 224 -5.95 7.10 10.49
CA PRO A 224 -5.33 5.85 10.03
C PRO A 224 -4.42 5.20 11.07
N CYS A 225 -3.51 5.97 11.70
CA CYS A 225 -2.65 5.48 12.77
C CYS A 225 -3.47 5.00 13.98
N GLN A 226 -4.49 5.77 14.38
CA GLN A 226 -5.32 5.43 15.54
C GLN A 226 -6.02 4.08 15.39
N LEU A 227 -6.40 3.73 14.16
CA LEU A 227 -7.17 2.53 13.87
C LEU A 227 -6.30 1.28 13.65
N VAL A 228 -4.97 1.39 13.61
CA VAL A 228 -4.06 0.25 13.36
C VAL A 228 -4.34 -0.88 14.36
N ALA A 229 -4.23 -0.60 15.66
CA ALA A 229 -4.38 -1.61 16.71
C ALA A 229 -5.78 -2.26 16.68
N ALA A 230 -6.84 -1.45 16.54
CA ALA A 230 -8.21 -1.95 16.47
C ALA A 230 -8.47 -2.82 15.23
N ARG A 231 -7.97 -2.39 14.06
CA ARG A 231 -8.09 -3.18 12.81
C ARG A 231 -7.33 -4.50 12.92
N ALA A 232 -6.14 -4.49 13.48
CA ALA A 232 -5.31 -5.67 13.66
C ALA A 232 -5.92 -6.66 14.67
N ALA A 233 -6.39 -6.18 15.83
CA ALA A 233 -7.03 -7.01 16.85
C ALA A 233 -8.25 -7.76 16.32
N ARG A 234 -9.06 -7.13 15.46
CA ARG A 234 -10.21 -7.79 14.82
C ARG A 234 -9.79 -8.97 13.94
N VAL A 235 -8.64 -8.88 13.28
CA VAL A 235 -8.14 -9.97 12.45
C VAL A 235 -7.70 -11.15 13.32
N LEU A 236 -7.09 -10.88 14.48
CA LEU A 236 -6.69 -11.91 15.45
C LEU A 236 -7.88 -12.62 16.13
N ALA A 237 -9.04 -11.98 16.20
CA ALA A 237 -10.24 -12.53 16.82
C ALA A 237 -11.07 -13.45 15.89
N LYS A 238 -10.63 -13.68 14.66
CA LYS A 238 -11.28 -14.56 13.67
C LYS A 238 -10.50 -15.86 13.50
#